data_AF-A0A5B6WJ00-F1
#
_entry.id   AF-A0A5B6WJ00-F1
#
_cell.length_a   1.000
_cell.length_b   1.000
_cell.length_c   1.000
_cell.angle_alpha   90.00
_cell.angle_beta   90.00
_cell.angle_gamma   90.00
#
_symmetry.space_group_name_H-M   'P 1'
#
loop_
_entity.id
_entity.type
_entity.pdbx_description
1 polymer ?
#
loop_
_entity_poly.entity_id
_entity_poly.type
_entity_poly.pdbx_seq_one_letter_code
_entity_poly.pdbx_strand_id
1 'polypeptide(L)'
;MDDLDYTPEQKLKDAVCLLRDEAYHWWINIKEATQLDHLTWDFFNQCVGASYVDVRRREFLNLTQGDRSVVEYEVEFLTLNRNA
;
A
#
# COMPACT_ATOMS: atom_id res chain seq x y z
N MET A 1 18.22 2.68 -14.13
CA MET A 1 17.64 3.56 -13.11
C MET A 1 18.80 3.80 -12.16
N ASP A 2 19.48 4.92 -12.33
CA ASP A 2 20.72 5.20 -11.62
C ASP A 2 20.48 5.14 -10.12
N ASP A 3 21.40 4.48 -9.43
CA ASP A 3 21.50 4.42 -7.97
C ASP A 3 21.95 5.81 -7.51
N LEU A 4 21.04 6.79 -7.60
CA LEU A 4 21.25 8.12 -7.05
C LEU A 4 21.21 7.95 -5.53
N ASP A 5 22.36 8.17 -4.89
CA ASP A 5 22.56 8.20 -3.43
C ASP A 5 21.69 9.29 -2.77
N TYR A 6 20.38 9.08 -2.78
CA TYR A 6 19.42 9.94 -2.09
C TYR A 6 19.37 9.56 -0.61
N THR A 7 19.46 10.56 0.26
CA THR A 7 19.25 10.34 1.69
C THR A 7 17.79 9.89 1.94
N PRO A 8 17.53 9.12 3.00
CA PRO A 8 16.18 8.68 3.35
C PRO A 8 15.16 9.83 3.42
N GLU A 9 15.57 11.01 3.89
CA GLU A 9 14.71 12.19 3.98
C GLU A 9 14.31 12.72 2.60
N GLN A 10 15.25 12.72 1.64
CA GLN A 10 14.98 13.15 0.27
C GLN A 10 14.06 12.15 -0.43
N LYS A 11 14.29 10.84 -0.25
CA LYS A 11 13.39 9.78 -0.75
C LYS A 11 11.97 9.94 -0.22
N LEU A 12 11.82 10.18 1.09
CA LEU A 12 10.52 10.42 1.71
C LEU A 12 9.83 11.65 1.11
N LYS A 13 10.55 12.76 1.00
CA LYS A 13 10.01 14.00 0.46
C LYS A 13 9.53 13.81 -0.99
N ASP A 14 10.34 13.15 -1.82
CA ASP A 14 10.02 12.91 -3.22
C ASP A 14 8.83 11.97 -3.38
N ALA A 15 8.77 10.87 -2.60
CA ALA A 15 7.63 9.96 -2.61
C ALA A 15 6.33 10.67 -2.17
N VAL A 16 6.40 11.52 -1.15
CA VAL A 16 5.24 12.29 -0.68
C VAL A 16 4.76 13.28 -1.73
N CYS A 17 5.67 13.89 -2.51
CA CYS A 17 5.32 14.77 -3.62
C CYS A 17 4.61 14.05 -4.78
N LEU A 18 4.74 12.73 -4.89
CA LEU A 18 4.07 11.92 -5.90
C LEU A 18 2.67 11.47 -5.48
N LEU A 19 2.33 11.54 -4.19
CA LEU A 19 1.00 11.20 -3.70
C LEU A 19 -0.06 12.17 -4.23
N ARG A 20 -1.22 11.64 -4.60
CA ARG A 20 -2.35 12.41 -5.11
C ARG A 20 -3.63 12.05 -4.36
N ASP A 21 -4.54 13.02 -4.30
CA ASP A 21 -5.91 12.86 -3.81
C ASP A 21 -5.98 12.09 -2.47
N GLU A 22 -6.65 10.93 -2.45
CA GLU A 22 -6.84 10.10 -1.27
C GLU A 22 -5.54 9.60 -0.64
N ALA A 23 -4.53 9.30 -1.46
CA ALA A 23 -3.23 8.83 -0.96
C ALA A 23 -2.48 9.96 -0.23
N TYR A 24 -2.60 11.20 -0.70
CA TYR A 24 -2.03 12.36 -0.03
C TYR A 24 -2.77 12.64 1.29
N HIS A 25 -4.11 12.64 1.29
CA HIS A 25 -4.89 12.81 2.52
C HIS A 25 -4.60 11.73 3.56
N TRP A 26 -4.47 10.47 3.14
CA TRP A 26 -4.07 9.37 4.02
C TRP A 26 -2.70 9.63 4.68
N TRP A 27 -1.71 10.08 3.90
CA TRP A 27 -0.39 10.38 4.42
C TRP A 27 -0.40 11.54 5.43
N ILE A 28 -1.18 12.60 5.17
CA ILE A 28 -1.36 13.71 6.12
C ILE A 28 -1.94 13.23 7.45
N ASN A 29 -2.97 12.38 7.42
CA ASN A 29 -3.56 11.83 8.64
C ASN A 29 -2.55 10.99 9.45
N ILE A 30 -1.72 10.18 8.79
CA ILE A 30 -0.66 9.42 9.46
C ILE A 30 0.38 10.37 10.08
N LYS A 31 0.76 11.40 9.34
CA LYS A 31 1.71 12.42 9.79
C LYS A 31 1.20 13.17 11.02
N GLU A 32 -0.09 13.52 11.07
CA GLU A 32 -0.70 14.18 12.23
C GLU A 32 -0.83 13.24 13.45
N ALA A 33 -1.01 11.94 13.21
CA ALA A 33 -1.09 10.93 14.26
C ALA A 33 0.29 10.48 14.81
N THR A 34 1.39 10.89 14.18
CA THR A 34 2.76 10.42 14.48
C THR A 34 3.65 11.58 14.90
N GLN A 35 4.59 11.37 15.84
CA GLN A 35 5.57 12.39 16.19
C GLN A 35 6.58 12.60 15.03
N LEU A 36 7.00 13.85 14.83
CA LEU A 36 7.79 14.27 13.65
C LEU A 36 9.15 13.56 13.54
N ASP A 37 9.73 13.17 14.67
CA ASP A 37 11.01 12.45 14.79
C ASP A 37 10.94 10.98 14.36
N HIS A 38 9.74 10.42 14.25
CA HIS A 38 9.51 9.05 13.78
C HIS A 38 9.16 8.94 12.29
N LEU A 39 8.99 10.06 11.59
CA LEU A 39 8.65 10.09 10.16
C LEU A 39 9.88 9.86 9.28
N THR A 40 10.32 8.60 9.18
CA THR A 40 11.43 8.17 8.34
C THR A 40 10.94 7.52 7.04
N TRP A 41 11.86 7.34 6.08
CA TRP A 41 11.60 6.55 4.87
C TRP A 41 11.15 5.12 5.18
N ASP A 42 11.76 4.49 6.18
CA ASP A 42 11.42 3.13 6.58
C ASP A 42 10.01 3.06 7.18
N PHE A 43 9.65 4.05 8.01
CA PHE A 43 8.29 4.17 8.54
C PHE A 43 7.26 4.35 7.42
N PHE A 44 7.54 5.22 6.45
CA PHE A 44 6.67 5.41 5.28
C PHE A 44 6.46 4.08 4.53
N ASN A 45 7.53 3.34 4.22
CA ASN A 45 7.42 2.04 3.55
C ASN A 45 6.67 1.01 4.40
N GLN A 46 6.87 1.01 5.72
CA GLN A 46 6.15 0.13 6.62
C GLN A 46 4.64 0.43 6.61
N CYS A 47 4.25 1.70 6.66
CA CYS A 47 2.84 2.11 6.61
C CYS A 47 2.19 1.76 5.28
N VAL A 48 2.87 2.02 4.16
CA VAL A 48 2.38 1.67 2.82
C VAL A 48 2.30 0.16 2.66
N GLY A 49 3.29 -0.59 3.14
CA GLY A 49 3.26 -2.05 3.13
C GLY A 49 2.11 -2.62 3.97
N ALA A 50 1.88 -2.07 5.17
CA ALA A 50 0.78 -2.47 6.02
C ALA A 50 -0.59 -2.17 5.38
N SER A 51 -0.77 -0.98 4.81
CA SER A 51 -2.02 -0.61 4.14
C SER A 51 -2.28 -1.48 2.90
N TYR A 52 -1.24 -1.79 2.13
CA TYR A 52 -1.30 -2.73 1.02
C TYR A 52 -1.73 -4.13 1.47
N VAL A 53 -1.07 -4.68 2.50
CA VAL A 53 -1.40 -6.00 3.06
C VAL A 53 -2.83 -6.03 3.60
N ASP A 54 -3.30 -4.97 4.26
CA ASP A 54 -4.66 -4.90 4.77
C ASP A 54 -5.71 -4.85 3.66
N VAL A 55 -5.46 -4.10 2.58
CA VAL A 55 -6.34 -4.10 1.39
C VAL A 55 -6.37 -5.49 0.77
N ARG A 56 -5.20 -6.12 0.55
CA ARG A 56 -5.11 -7.49 0.00
C ARG A 56 -5.84 -8.51 0.86
N ARG A 57 -5.59 -8.49 2.17
CA ARG A 57 -6.26 -9.37 3.12
C ARG A 57 -7.78 -9.20 3.02
N ARG A 58 -8.27 -7.97 2.89
CA ARG A 58 -9.71 -7.69 2.75
C ARG A 58 -10.28 -8.22 1.44
N GLU A 59 -9.58 -8.05 0.32
CA GLU A 59 -9.98 -8.61 -0.98
C GLU A 59 -10.13 -10.13 -0.89
N PHE A 60 -9.15 -10.83 -0.31
CA PHE A 60 -9.22 -12.28 -0.11
C PHE A 60 -10.31 -12.70 0.88
N LEU A 61 -10.51 -11.98 1.99
CA LEU A 61 -11.57 -12.29 2.96
C LEU A 61 -12.98 -12.10 2.38
N ASN A 62 -13.14 -11.12 1.47
CA ASN A 62 -14.41 -10.86 0.81
C ASN A 62 -14.65 -11.77 -0.40
N LEU A 63 -13.62 -12.48 -0.88
CA LEU A 63 -13.74 -13.44 -1.97
C LEU A 63 -14.47 -14.70 -1.49
N THR A 64 -15.76 -14.76 -1.83
CA THR A 64 -16.60 -15.94 -1.60
C THR A 64 -17.00 -16.57 -2.94
N GLN A 65 -17.13 -17.90 -2.96
CA GLN A 65 -17.59 -18.60 -4.15
C GLN A 65 -19.03 -18.19 -4.51
N GLY A 66 -19.94 -18.17 -3.53
CA GLY A 66 -21.35 -17.85 -3.75
C GLY A 66 -21.97 -18.80 -4.78
N ASP A 67 -22.69 -18.24 -5.75
CA ASP A 67 -23.34 -19.00 -6.83
C ASP A 67 -22.40 -19.28 -8.02
N ARG A 68 -21.13 -18.86 -7.96
CA ARG A 68 -20.13 -19.09 -9.02
C ARG A 68 -19.73 -20.56 -9.08
N SER A 69 -19.48 -21.04 -10.30
CA SER A 69 -18.81 -22.33 -10.48
C SER A 69 -17.40 -22.30 -9.90
N VAL A 70 -16.86 -23.48 -9.58
CA VAL A 70 -15.49 -23.61 -9.05
C VAL A 70 -14.46 -22.98 -9.98
N VAL A 71 -14.66 -23.11 -11.30
CA VAL A 71 -13.75 -22.56 -12.31
C VAL A 71 -13.76 -21.03 -12.30
N GLU A 72 -14.94 -20.41 -12.21
CA GLU A 72 -15.06 -18.95 -12.14
C GLU A 72 -14.45 -18.39 -10.86
N TYR A 73 -14.66 -19.06 -9.73
CA TYR A 73 -14.00 -18.70 -8.47
C TYR A 73 -12.47 -18.81 -8.56
N GLU A 74 -11.97 -19.90 -9.15
CA GLU A 74 -10.53 -20.14 -9.31
C GLU A 74 -9.87 -19.06 -10.17
N VAL A 75 -10.51 -18.64 -11.26
CA VAL A 75 -10.00 -17.53 -12.10
C VAL A 75 -9.88 -16.24 -11.31
N GLU A 76 -10.87 -15.90 -10.49
CA GLU A 76 -10.87 -14.67 -9.70
C GLU A 76 -9.85 -14.73 -8.56
N PHE A 77 -9.72 -15.88 -7.90
CA PHE A 77 -8.68 -16.14 -6.91
C PHE A 77 -7.27 -15.96 -7.50
N LEU A 78 -7.01 -16.56 -8.68
CA LEU A 78 -5.72 -16.44 -9.35
C LEU A 78 -5.45 -15.01 -9.83
N THR A 79 -6.48 -14.29 -10.26
CA THR A 79 -6.37 -12.88 -10.65
C THR A 79 -5.99 -12.01 -9.46
N LEU A 80 -6.62 -12.20 -8.29
CA LEU A 80 -6.26 -11.49 -7.06
C LEU A 80 -4.83 -11.85 -6.62
N ASN A 81 -4.45 -13.12 -6.69
CA ASN A 81 -3.10 -13.57 -6.33
C ASN A 81 -2.01 -12.99 -7.25
N ARG A 82 -2.28 -12.89 -8.55
CA ARG A 82 -1.30 -12.35 -9.52
C ARG A 82 -1.06 -10.85 -9.34
N ASN A 83 -2.09 -10.13 -8.91
CA ASN A 83 -1.99 -8.71 -8.65
C ASN A 83 -1.48 -8.42 -7.24
N ALA A 84 -1.37 -9.43 -6.36
CA ALA A 84 -0.91 -9.32 -4.99
C ALA A 84 0.60 -9.11 -4.82
#